data_AF-A0A9N8HSS6-F1
#
_entry.id   AF-A0A9N8HSS6-F1
#
_cell.length_a   1.000
_cell.length_b   1.000
_cell.length_c   1.000
_cell.angle_alpha   90.00
_cell.angle_beta   90.00
_cell.angle_gamma   90.00
#
_symmetry.space_group_name_H-M   'P 1'
#
loop_
_entity.id
_entity.type
_entity.pdbx_description
1 polymer ?
#
loop_
_entity_poly.entity_id
_entity_poly.type
_entity_poly.pdbx_seq_one_letter_code
_entity_poly.pdbx_strand_id
1 'polypeptide(L)'
;MGDIYVRRAFRMPEEDFWALHDLLKRHIGGKVYSKKKKQRNGAVNGIISSAIRLSVALRYFAGGLAYDISVMHGISHSSVYVSVWMVVDAVNKTKWHPQLAIVFPKEHSKQFEIAQ
;
A
#
# COMPACT_ATOMS: atom_id res chain seq x y z
N MET A 1 2.69 -11.70 -13.23
CA MET A 1 2.53 -12.78 -12.24
C MET A 1 1.16 -13.39 -12.47
N GLY A 2 0.98 -14.70 -12.41
CA GLY A 2 -0.35 -15.30 -12.62
C GLY A 2 -1.33 -14.99 -11.47
N ASP A 3 -2.64 -15.04 -11.75
CA ASP A 3 -3.76 -14.66 -10.84
C ASP A 3 -3.65 -15.30 -9.44
N ILE A 4 -3.28 -16.58 -9.35
CA ILE A 4 -3.11 -17.30 -8.08
C ILE A 4 -2.07 -16.62 -7.16
N TYR A 5 -0.97 -16.12 -7.73
CA TYR A 5 0.09 -15.48 -6.95
C TYR A 5 -0.33 -14.09 -6.47
N VAL A 6 -1.11 -13.38 -7.28
CA VAL A 6 -1.62 -12.04 -6.94
C VAL A 6 -2.62 -12.15 -5.78
N ARG A 7 -3.59 -13.06 -5.88
CA ARG A 7 -4.55 -13.31 -4.80
C ARG A 7 -3.88 -13.75 -3.51
N ARG A 8 -2.86 -14.60 -3.58
CA ARG A 8 -2.13 -15.04 -2.38
C ARG A 8 -1.33 -13.90 -1.75
N ALA A 9 -0.72 -13.03 -2.57
CA ALA A 9 0.13 -11.95 -2.09
C ALA A 9 -0.65 -10.76 -1.55
N PHE A 10 -1.80 -10.43 -2.15
CA PHE A 10 -2.56 -9.21 -1.83
C PHE A 10 -3.94 -9.46 -1.26
N ARG A 11 -4.39 -10.73 -1.19
CA ARG A 11 -5.76 -11.11 -0.78
C ARG A 11 -6.85 -10.45 -1.62
N MET A 12 -6.52 -10.09 -2.86
CA MET A 12 -7.41 -9.44 -3.82
C MET A 12 -7.06 -9.86 -5.26
N PRO A 13 -8.04 -9.80 -6.19
CA PRO A 13 -7.78 -9.88 -7.63
C PRO A 13 -6.81 -8.80 -8.14
N GLU A 14 -6.15 -9.08 -9.26
CA GLU A 14 -5.25 -8.11 -9.89
C GLU A 14 -5.96 -6.83 -10.34
N GLU A 15 -7.19 -6.95 -10.84
CA GLU A 15 -8.02 -5.83 -11.28
C GLU A 15 -8.30 -4.85 -10.13
N ASP A 16 -8.69 -5.38 -8.98
CA ASP A 16 -8.94 -4.58 -7.77
C ASP A 16 -7.66 -3.87 -7.29
N PHE A 17 -6.49 -4.51 -7.45
CA PHE A 17 -5.22 -3.88 -7.09
C PHE A 17 -4.99 -2.63 -7.93
N TRP A 18 -5.22 -2.71 -9.23
CA TRP A 18 -5.06 -1.58 -10.14
C TRP A 18 -6.14 -0.51 -9.92
N ALA A 19 -7.38 -0.91 -9.63
CA ALA A 19 -8.44 0.03 -9.28
C ALA A 19 -8.09 0.83 -7.99
N LEU A 20 -7.59 0.14 -6.96
CA LEU A 20 -7.12 0.77 -5.73
C LEU A 20 -5.89 1.66 -5.99
N HIS A 21 -4.96 1.21 -6.83
CA HIS A 21 -3.81 2.00 -7.23
C HIS A 21 -4.22 3.28 -7.94
N ASP A 22 -5.14 3.21 -8.89
CA ASP A 22 -5.61 4.36 -9.64
C ASP A 22 -6.30 5.40 -8.76
N LEU A 23 -6.99 4.95 -7.73
CA LEU A 23 -7.61 5.80 -6.72
C LEU A 23 -6.55 6.51 -5.85
N LEU A 24 -5.52 5.78 -5.41
CA LEU A 24 -4.56 6.27 -4.44
C LEU A 24 -3.31 6.91 -5.07
N LYS A 25 -3.00 6.66 -6.35
CA LYS A 25 -1.73 7.05 -7.00
C LYS A 25 -1.44 8.55 -6.93
N ARG A 26 -2.48 9.38 -6.93
CA ARG A 26 -2.37 10.84 -6.79
C ARG A 26 -1.83 11.27 -5.42
N HIS A 27 -2.04 10.46 -4.39
CA HIS A 27 -1.70 10.77 -2.99
C HIS A 27 -0.54 9.93 -2.43
N ILE A 28 -0.28 8.73 -2.96
CA ILE A 28 0.87 7.88 -2.59
C ILE A 28 2.21 8.52 -3.00
N GLY A 29 2.20 9.41 -3.99
CA GLY A 29 3.40 10.04 -4.52
C GLY A 29 4.28 9.07 -5.34
N GLY A 30 5.13 9.64 -6.20
CA GLY A 30 5.97 8.89 -7.14
C GLY A 30 7.42 9.35 -7.21
N LYS A 31 7.85 10.26 -6.34
CA LYS A 31 9.24 10.74 -6.31
C LYS A 31 9.71 10.94 -4.88
N VAL A 32 10.17 9.87 -4.24
CA VAL A 32 11.19 10.06 -3.20
C VAL A 32 12.47 10.32 -3.96
N TYR A 33 12.74 11.60 -4.23
CA TYR A 33 14.11 12.01 -4.51
C TYR A 33 14.90 11.60 -3.28
N SER A 34 15.79 10.61 -3.43
CA SER A 34 16.94 10.52 -2.54
C SER A 34 17.58 11.91 -2.60
N LYS A 35 17.44 12.71 -1.53
CA LYS A 35 18.17 13.97 -1.40
C LYS A 35 19.61 13.61 -1.76
N LYS A 36 20.19 14.25 -2.78
CA LYS A 36 21.58 14.07 -3.23
C LYS A 36 22.52 14.18 -2.02
N LYS A 37 22.70 13.12 -1.24
CA LYS A 37 23.82 12.91 -0.36
C LYS A 37 24.83 12.20 -1.23
N LYS A 38 26.03 12.79 -1.32
CA LYS A 38 27.22 12.21 -1.95
C LYS A 38 27.48 10.83 -1.34
N GLN A 39 26.79 9.79 -1.83
CA GLN A 39 27.04 8.41 -1.47
C GLN A 39 28.31 8.01 -2.22
N ARG A 40 29.42 7.93 -1.49
CA ARG A 40 30.72 7.60 -2.09
C ARG A 40 30.80 6.13 -2.53
N ASN A 41 29.98 5.22 -1.99
CA ASN A 41 30.11 3.76 -2.22
C ASN A 41 28.78 2.95 -2.17
N GLY A 42 27.60 3.55 -2.38
CA GLY A 42 26.32 2.84 -2.26
C GLY A 42 25.51 2.85 -3.56
N ALA A 43 24.99 1.69 -3.97
CA ALA A 43 24.01 1.61 -5.07
C ALA A 43 22.87 2.61 -4.81
N VAL A 44 22.53 3.40 -5.82
CA VAL A 44 21.44 4.38 -5.71
C VAL A 44 20.15 3.58 -5.57
N ASN A 45 19.56 3.54 -4.37
CA ASN A 45 18.23 2.97 -4.19
C ASN A 45 17.30 3.66 -5.19
N GLY A 46 16.82 2.88 -6.17
CA GLY A 46 16.05 3.39 -7.29
C GLY A 46 14.76 4.07 -6.83
N ILE A 47 14.13 4.81 -7.74
CA ILE A 47 12.83 5.43 -7.48
C ILE A 47 11.81 4.32 -7.21
N ILE A 48 11.27 4.29 -5.99
CA ILE A 48 10.18 3.37 -5.63
C ILE A 48 8.88 3.90 -6.23
N SER A 49 8.34 3.18 -7.21
CA SER A 49 7.08 3.54 -7.87
C SER A 49 5.89 3.48 -6.91
N SER A 50 4.81 4.20 -7.22
CA SER A 50 3.59 4.18 -6.40
C SER A 50 2.94 2.79 -6.35
N ALA A 51 3.06 1.99 -7.41
CA ALA A 51 2.58 0.61 -7.45
C ALA A 51 3.38 -0.29 -6.50
N ILE A 52 4.71 -0.13 -6.45
CA ILE A 52 5.56 -0.85 -5.48
C ILE A 52 5.19 -0.43 -4.05
N ARG A 53 4.97 0.86 -3.79
CA ARG A 53 4.56 1.35 -2.47
C ARG A 53 3.25 0.72 -2.01
N LEU A 54 2.26 0.65 -2.91
CA LEU A 54 0.99 0.00 -2.63
C LEU A 54 1.18 -1.49 -2.35
N SER A 55 1.93 -2.19 -3.20
CA SER A 55 2.23 -3.62 -3.02
C SER A 55 2.91 -3.90 -1.67
N VAL A 56 3.90 -3.08 -1.30
CA VAL A 56 4.61 -3.16 -0.03
C VAL A 56 3.65 -3.00 1.15
N ALA A 57 2.78 -2.00 1.10
CA ALA A 57 1.83 -1.74 2.17
C ALA A 57 0.80 -2.86 2.32
N LEU A 58 0.21 -3.34 1.21
CA LEU A 58 -0.77 -4.43 1.23
C LEU A 58 -0.18 -5.72 1.83
N ARG A 59 1.06 -6.07 1.45
CA ARG A 59 1.76 -7.23 2.02
C ARG A 59 2.03 -7.06 3.52
N TYR A 60 2.39 -5.84 3.94
CA TYR A 60 2.59 -5.54 5.36
C TYR A 60 1.28 -5.67 6.15
N PHE A 61 0.17 -5.15 5.65
CA PHE A 61 -1.15 -5.26 6.29
C PHE A 61 -1.71 -6.69 6.29
N ALA A 62 -1.31 -7.52 5.33
CA ALA A 62 -1.59 -8.95 5.32
C ALA A 62 -0.73 -9.76 6.33
N GLY A 63 0.10 -9.10 7.15
CA GLY A 63 0.95 -9.71 8.17
C GLY A 63 2.35 -10.09 7.69
N GLY A 64 2.79 -9.62 6.52
CA GLY A 64 4.13 -9.90 6.00
C GLY A 64 5.22 -9.21 6.80
N LEU A 65 6.33 -9.92 7.05
CA LEU A 65 7.49 -9.37 7.75
C LEU A 65 8.19 -8.30 6.88
N ALA A 66 8.50 -7.15 7.48
CA ALA A 66 9.14 -6.04 6.76
C ALA A 66 10.48 -6.45 6.11
N TYR A 67 11.24 -7.35 6.73
CA TYR A 67 12.48 -7.88 6.17
C TYR A 67 12.22 -8.65 4.86
N ASP A 68 11.28 -9.58 4.86
CA ASP A 68 10.93 -10.36 3.67
C ASP A 68 10.39 -9.46 2.55
N ILE A 69 9.54 -8.49 2.89
CA ILE A 69 9.01 -7.51 1.94
C ILE A 69 10.14 -6.67 1.33
N SER A 70 11.14 -6.28 2.14
CA SER A 70 12.29 -5.51 1.68
C SER A 70 13.13 -6.28 0.66
N VAL A 71 13.38 -7.57 0.91
CA VAL A 71 14.10 -8.47 0.01
C VAL A 71 13.29 -8.71 -1.26
N MET A 72 12.00 -8.99 -1.14
CA MET A 72 11.10 -9.24 -2.29
C MET A 72 11.00 -8.06 -3.26
N HIS A 73 11.04 -6.82 -2.75
CA HIS A 73 10.92 -5.61 -3.57
C HIS A 73 12.25 -4.93 -3.87
N GLY A 74 13.38 -5.44 -3.34
CA GLY A 74 14.70 -4.84 -3.53
C GLY A 74 14.80 -3.42 -2.96
N ILE A 75 14.12 -3.15 -1.84
CA ILE A 75 14.12 -1.84 -1.18
C ILE A 75 14.74 -1.95 0.22
N SER A 76 15.20 -0.83 0.75
CA SER A 76 15.68 -0.81 2.14
C SER A 76 14.54 -1.11 3.13
N HIS A 77 14.87 -1.76 4.24
CA HIS A 77 13.94 -2.06 5.33
C HIS A 77 13.17 -0.82 5.82
N SER A 78 13.84 0.33 5.95
CA SER A 78 13.18 1.59 6.32
C SER A 78 12.20 2.09 5.27
N SER A 79 12.47 1.85 3.98
CA SER A 79 11.56 2.22 2.89
C SER A 79 10.26 1.43 2.89
N VAL A 80 10.23 0.25 3.53
CA VAL A 80 8.99 -0.52 3.76
C VAL A 80 8.03 0.32 4.60
N TYR A 81 8.45 0.73 5.79
CA TYR A 81 7.61 1.52 6.70
C TYR A 81 7.23 2.88 6.12
N VAL A 82 8.15 3.55 5.42
CA VAL A 82 7.82 4.81 4.73
C VAL A 82 6.73 4.57 3.69
N SER A 83 6.78 3.47 2.94
CA SER A 83 5.74 3.14 1.96
C SER A 83 4.41 2.84 2.63
N VAL A 84 4.41 2.10 3.74
CA VAL A 84 3.22 1.81 4.56
C VAL A 84 2.55 3.12 5.00
N TRP A 85 3.30 4.02 5.63
CA TRP A 85 2.75 5.29 6.11
C TRP A 85 2.24 6.18 4.98
N MET A 86 2.92 6.22 3.83
CA MET A 86 2.45 6.99 2.67
C MET A 86 1.13 6.45 2.11
N VAL A 87 0.91 5.13 2.15
CA VAL A 87 -0.37 4.52 1.73
C VAL A 87 -1.47 4.84 2.75
N VAL A 88 -1.19 4.75 4.05
CA VAL A 88 -2.14 5.15 5.11
C VAL A 88 -2.55 6.62 4.95
N ASP A 89 -1.58 7.52 4.75
CA ASP A 89 -1.85 8.93 4.50
C ASP A 89 -2.64 9.15 3.21
N ALA A 90 -2.36 8.40 2.16
CA ALA A 90 -3.11 8.47 0.91
C ALA A 90 -4.58 8.09 1.12
N VAL A 91 -4.83 6.96 1.79
CA VAL A 91 -6.20 6.50 2.14
C VAL A 91 -6.90 7.55 3.00
N ASN A 92 -6.19 8.12 3.98
CA ASN A 92 -6.75 9.15 4.86
C ASN A 92 -7.12 10.43 4.12
N LYS A 93 -6.36 10.82 3.08
CA LYS A 93 -6.68 11.97 2.23
C LYS A 93 -7.83 11.68 1.27
N THR A 94 -8.03 10.43 0.89
CA THR A 94 -9.16 9.97 0.06
C THR A 94 -10.40 9.57 0.87
N LYS A 95 -10.48 9.89 2.17
CA LYS A 95 -11.64 9.56 3.05
C LYS A 95 -12.99 10.02 2.51
N TRP A 96 -13.01 11.08 1.70
CA TRP A 96 -14.22 11.61 1.08
C TRP A 96 -14.65 10.83 -0.17
N HIS A 97 -13.88 9.83 -0.60
CA HIS A 97 -14.25 8.99 -1.73
C HIS A 97 -15.30 7.96 -1.29
N PRO A 98 -16.50 7.91 -1.92
CA PRO A 98 -17.60 7.05 -1.47
C PRO A 98 -17.22 5.57 -1.37
N GLN A 99 -16.31 5.10 -2.23
CA GLN A 99 -15.86 3.70 -2.26
C GLN A 99 -14.93 3.31 -1.09
N LEU A 100 -14.29 4.27 -0.42
CA LEU A 100 -13.42 4.02 0.73
C LEU A 100 -14.02 4.53 2.05
N ALA A 101 -15.21 5.11 2.01
CA ALA A 101 -15.90 5.60 3.18
C ALA A 101 -16.45 4.42 3.98
N ILE A 102 -15.76 4.05 5.06
CA ILE A 102 -16.27 3.08 6.02
C ILE A 102 -17.27 3.82 6.92
N VAL A 103 -18.55 3.49 6.79
CA VAL A 103 -19.63 4.05 7.61
C VAL A 103 -20.19 2.94 8.48
N PHE A 104 -20.11 3.12 9.80
CA PHE A 104 -20.74 2.22 10.76
C PHE A 104 -22.16 2.71 11.07
N PRO A 105 -23.18 1.84 11.00
CA PRO A 105 -24.52 2.21 11.44
C PRO A 105 -24.50 2.62 12.92
N LYS A 106 -25.23 3.67 13.28
CA LYS A 106 -25.34 4.14 14.67
C LYS A 106 -26.36 3.35 15.49
N GLU A 107 -27.25 2.64 14.81
CA GLU A 107 -28.32 1.85 15.43
C GLU A 107 -27.86 0.40 15.63
N HIS A 108 -28.11 -0.13 16.82
CA HIS A 108 -27.77 -1.50 17.19
C HIS A 108 -28.48 -2.54 16.31
N SER A 109 -29.74 -2.30 15.94
CA SER A 109 -30.51 -3.17 15.03
C SER A 109 -29.84 -3.31 13.66
N LYS A 110 -29.43 -2.19 13.05
CA LYS A 110 -28.72 -2.19 11.76
C LYS A 110 -27.33 -2.83 11.84
N GLN A 111 -26.66 -2.76 13.00
CA GLN A 111 -25.40 -3.46 13.21
C GLN A 111 -25.60 -4.98 13.29
N PHE A 112 -26.68 -5.42 13.94
CA PHE A 112 -27.04 -6.84 14.05
C PHE A 112 -27.36 -7.45 12.67
N GLU A 113 -28.08 -6.74 11.81
CA GLU A 113 -28.41 -7.19 10.45
C GLU A 113 -27.17 -7.43 9.57
N ILE A 114 -26.08 -6.66 9.76
CA ILE A 114 -24.84 -6.82 8.99
C ILE A 114 -24.00 -7.99 9.51
N ALA A 115 -24.18 -8.38 10.78
CA ALA A 115 -23.41 -9.44 11.42
C ALA A 115 -23.99 -10.85 11.18
N GLN A 116 -25.24 -10.96 10.70
CA GLN A 116 -25.86 -12.21 10.25
C GLN A 116 -25.41 -12.59 8.84
#